data_AF-A0A183JN93-F1
#
_entry.id   AF-A0A183JN93-F1
#
_cell.length_a   1.000
_cell.length_b   1.000
_cell.length_c   1.000
_cell.angle_alpha   90.00
_cell.angle_beta   90.00
_cell.angle_gamma   90.00
#
_symmetry.space_group_name_H-M   'P 1'
#
loop_
_entity.id
_entity.type
_entity.pdbx_description
1 polymer ?
#
loop_
_entity_poly.entity_id
_entity_poly.type
_entity_poly.pdbx_seq_one_letter_code
_entity_poly.pdbx_strand_id
1 'polypeptide(L)'
;MDDMGVENIMGRHGLGERNENGDRFGNLCAFNKLVIGGTIFPHKETWVSPNHTTENHIDHIYIAKTSGSMENVRTKRGVEIASDHQLVVANLKLKLNKNWTSGQTALQRFNAAFLRGTNKLNEFKITLNSKFQALHNLLKEEETTIEENWKGIKEVLTSTCQEVLGRNKHYHKEWITAD
;
A
#
# COMPACT_ATOMS: atom_id res chain seq x y z
N MET A 1 -7.37 14.49 -34.76
CA MET A 1 -6.52 13.62 -33.93
C MET A 1 -7.45 12.60 -33.34
N ASP A 2 -7.19 11.32 -33.58
CA ASP A 2 -8.17 10.24 -33.36
C ASP A 2 -8.57 10.10 -31.89
N ASP A 3 -9.85 10.36 -31.60
CA ASP A 3 -10.48 10.22 -30.28
C ASP A 3 -10.62 8.76 -29.81
N MET A 4 -10.19 7.78 -30.61
CA MET A 4 -10.34 6.33 -30.33
C MET A 4 -9.60 5.86 -29.07
N GLY A 5 -8.59 6.59 -28.60
CA GLY A 5 -7.91 6.29 -27.34
C GLY A 5 -8.68 6.79 -26.11
N VAL A 6 -9.45 7.86 -26.26
CA VAL A 6 -10.06 8.66 -25.19
C VAL A 6 -11.34 8.03 -24.66
N GLU A 7 -12.12 7.38 -25.53
CA GLU A 7 -13.39 6.70 -25.18
C GLU A 7 -13.22 5.62 -24.10
N ASN A 8 -12.00 5.10 -23.93
CA ASN A 8 -11.70 4.06 -22.96
C ASN A 8 -11.33 4.57 -21.56
N ILE A 9 -11.18 5.89 -21.39
CA ILE A 9 -10.69 6.59 -20.19
C ILE A 9 -11.74 7.53 -19.62
N MET A 10 -12.46 8.22 -20.50
CA MET A 10 -13.57 9.10 -20.14
C MET A 10 -14.90 8.40 -20.37
N GLY A 11 -15.81 8.51 -19.42
CA GLY A 11 -17.17 8.07 -19.57
C GLY A 11 -18.10 9.17 -20.11
N ARG A 12 -19.37 8.80 -20.30
CA ARG A 12 -20.42 9.64 -20.89
C ARG A 12 -20.89 10.83 -20.05
N HIS A 13 -20.37 10.99 -18.83
CA HIS A 13 -20.79 12.03 -17.88
C HIS A 13 -19.74 13.13 -17.68
N GLY A 14 -18.70 13.21 -18.53
CA GLY A 14 -17.84 14.38 -18.57
C GLY A 14 -18.62 15.65 -18.95
N LEU A 15 -18.31 16.78 -18.31
CA LEU A 15 -18.96 18.08 -18.56
C LEU A 15 -17.96 19.12 -19.09
N GLY A 16 -18.49 20.05 -19.88
CA GLY A 16 -17.75 21.21 -20.39
C GLY A 16 -16.85 20.92 -21.59
N GLU A 17 -16.27 21.99 -22.14
CA GLU A 17 -15.23 21.90 -23.17
C GLU A 17 -13.86 21.69 -22.51
N ARG A 18 -13.09 20.75 -23.05
CA ARG A 18 -11.76 20.40 -22.54
C ARG A 18 -10.76 21.47 -22.97
N ASN A 19 -10.15 22.15 -22.00
CA ASN A 19 -9.03 23.06 -22.27
C ASN A 19 -7.70 22.28 -22.38
N GLU A 20 -6.60 22.97 -22.67
CA GLU A 20 -5.28 22.36 -22.83
C GLU A 20 -4.84 21.53 -21.60
N ASN A 21 -5.19 21.96 -20.38
CA ASN A 21 -4.91 21.21 -19.17
C ASN A 21 -5.74 19.93 -19.10
N GLY A 22 -7.01 20.00 -19.51
CA GLY A 22 -7.87 18.85 -19.65
C GLY A 22 -7.34 17.86 -20.70
N ASP A 23 -6.79 18.34 -21.83
CA ASP A 23 -6.15 17.49 -22.84
C ASP A 23 -4.94 16.76 -22.25
N ARG A 24 -4.06 17.49 -21.55
CA ARG A 24 -2.88 16.93 -20.87
C ARG A 24 -3.29 15.87 -19.83
N PHE A 25 -4.32 16.14 -19.04
CA PHE A 25 -4.86 15.20 -18.06
C PHE A 25 -5.46 13.95 -18.72
N GLY A 26 -6.21 14.11 -19.80
CA GLY A 26 -6.74 13.01 -20.60
C GLY A 26 -5.62 12.13 -21.17
N ASN A 27 -4.57 12.74 -21.71
CA ASN A 27 -3.40 12.04 -22.25
C ASN A 27 -2.63 11.26 -21.17
N LEU A 28 -2.44 11.85 -19.98
CA LEU A 28 -1.84 11.16 -18.83
C LEU A 28 -2.64 9.90 -18.49
N CYS A 29 -3.97 10.01 -18.42
CA CYS A 29 -4.84 8.89 -18.10
C CYS A 29 -4.83 7.84 -19.22
N ALA A 30 -4.77 8.25 -20.48
CA ALA A 30 -4.64 7.37 -21.63
C ALA A 30 -3.38 6.53 -21.58
N PHE A 31 -2.25 7.20 -21.43
CA PHE A 31 -0.94 6.56 -21.41
C PHE A 31 -0.85 5.49 -20.30
N ASN A 32 -1.40 5.80 -19.13
CA ASN A 32 -1.34 4.93 -17.95
C ASN A 32 -2.52 3.96 -17.83
N LYS A 33 -3.43 3.90 -18.81
CA LYS A 33 -4.64 3.06 -18.78
C LYS A 33 -5.48 3.32 -17.50
N LEU A 34 -5.64 4.58 -17.15
CA LEU A 34 -6.46 5.04 -16.03
C LEU A 34 -7.86 5.37 -16.53
N VAL A 35 -8.85 5.28 -15.65
CA VAL A 35 -10.23 5.71 -15.94
C VAL A 35 -10.61 6.83 -14.98
N ILE A 36 -11.21 7.90 -15.51
CA ILE A 36 -11.56 9.11 -14.77
C ILE A 36 -12.95 8.95 -14.18
N GLY A 37 -13.03 8.65 -12.89
CA GLY A 37 -14.28 8.28 -12.22
C GLY A 37 -15.39 9.32 -12.30
N GLY A 38 -15.04 10.61 -12.26
CA GLY A 38 -16.01 11.69 -12.47
C GLY A 38 -16.73 11.54 -13.82
N THR A 39 -16.01 11.23 -14.90
CA THR A 39 -16.66 11.10 -16.22
C THR A 39 -17.48 9.82 -16.38
N ILE A 40 -17.31 8.80 -15.53
CA ILE A 40 -18.01 7.49 -15.63
C ILE A 40 -19.40 7.53 -15.01
N PHE A 41 -19.57 8.26 -13.91
CA PHE A 41 -20.80 8.27 -13.12
C PHE A 41 -21.47 9.65 -13.20
N PRO A 42 -22.80 9.71 -13.14
CA PRO A 42 -23.49 10.97 -13.02
C PRO A 42 -23.08 11.65 -11.71
N HIS A 43 -22.40 12.78 -11.82
CA HIS A 43 -21.96 13.55 -10.67
C HIS A 43 -22.06 15.05 -10.98
N LYS A 44 -22.13 15.82 -9.90
CA LYS A 44 -22.26 17.26 -9.95
C LYS A 44 -20.90 17.94 -9.82
N GLU A 45 -20.89 19.22 -10.12
CA GLU A 45 -19.73 20.08 -10.21
C GLU A 45 -18.95 20.18 -8.90
N THR A 46 -17.62 20.12 -8.98
CA THR A 46 -16.73 20.03 -7.81
C THR A 46 -16.28 21.39 -7.33
N TRP A 47 -16.42 22.42 -8.16
CA TRP A 47 -16.10 23.79 -7.83
C TRP A 47 -17.19 24.72 -8.32
N VAL A 48 -17.54 25.71 -7.51
CA VAL A 48 -18.50 26.76 -7.86
C VAL A 48 -17.82 28.10 -7.60
N SER A 49 -17.86 29.00 -8.57
CA SER A 49 -17.27 30.32 -8.42
C SER A 49 -17.89 31.07 -7.23
N PRO A 50 -17.15 31.98 -6.57
CA PRO A 50 -17.67 32.73 -5.40
C PRO A 50 -18.93 33.55 -5.70
N ASN A 51 -19.15 33.91 -6.97
CA ASN A 51 -20.35 34.62 -7.45
C ASN A 51 -21.46 33.69 -7.94
N HIS A 52 -21.30 32.36 -7.80
CA HIS A 52 -22.25 31.31 -8.20
C HIS A 52 -22.65 31.32 -9.69
N THR A 53 -21.82 31.89 -10.57
CA THR A 53 -22.09 31.95 -12.02
C THR A 53 -21.44 30.84 -12.82
N THR A 54 -20.40 30.22 -12.27
CA THR A 54 -19.57 29.25 -12.98
C THR A 54 -19.43 28.01 -12.12
N GLU A 55 -19.67 26.84 -12.72
CA GLU A 55 -19.47 25.55 -12.07
C GLU A 55 -18.53 24.70 -12.91
N ASN A 56 -17.52 24.08 -12.29
CA ASN A 56 -16.48 23.33 -13.00
C ASN A 56 -16.20 21.97 -12.35
N HIS A 57 -15.65 21.04 -13.12
CA HIS A 57 -15.11 19.75 -12.65
C HIS A 57 -13.59 19.84 -12.68
N ILE A 58 -12.98 20.27 -11.58
CA ILE A 58 -11.52 20.41 -11.47
C ILE A 58 -10.89 19.40 -10.50
N ASP A 59 -11.73 18.71 -9.73
CA ASP A 59 -11.31 17.67 -8.80
C ASP A 59 -11.68 16.29 -9.37
N HIS A 60 -10.68 15.46 -9.62
CA HIS A 60 -10.89 14.16 -10.26
C HIS A 60 -10.31 13.02 -9.42
N ILE A 61 -11.08 11.93 -9.30
CA ILE A 61 -10.60 10.65 -8.82
C ILE A 61 -10.46 9.73 -10.03
N TYR A 62 -9.26 9.19 -10.23
CA TYR A 62 -8.97 8.24 -11.31
C TYR A 62 -8.27 7.00 -10.75
N ILE A 63 -8.48 5.86 -11.40
CA ILE A 63 -7.88 4.58 -10.99
C ILE A 63 -7.38 3.80 -12.20
N ALA A 64 -6.45 2.88 -11.96
CA ALA A 64 -6.07 1.90 -12.97
C ALA A 64 -7.29 1.11 -13.45
N LYS A 65 -7.44 0.98 -14.76
CA LYS A 65 -8.54 0.26 -15.40
C LYS A 65 -8.52 -1.20 -14.98
N THR A 66 -9.29 -1.49 -13.93
CA THR A 66 -9.53 -2.82 -13.39
C THR A 66 -11.04 -3.03 -13.38
N SER A 67 -11.48 -4.17 -13.90
CA SER A 67 -12.91 -4.42 -14.14
C SER A 67 -13.73 -4.35 -12.84
N GLY A 68 -14.47 -3.25 -12.65
CA GLY A 68 -15.48 -3.11 -11.59
C GLY A 68 -14.94 -2.78 -10.19
N SER A 69 -13.74 -2.20 -10.07
CA SER A 69 -13.20 -1.78 -8.77
C SER A 69 -13.70 -0.41 -8.30
N MET A 70 -14.18 0.45 -9.20
CA MET A 70 -14.84 1.71 -8.86
C MET A 70 -16.34 1.55 -9.05
N GLU A 71 -17.08 1.62 -7.95
CA GLU A 71 -18.54 1.42 -7.95
C GLU A 71 -19.29 2.74 -8.14
N ASN A 72 -18.73 3.87 -7.67
CA ASN A 72 -19.33 5.18 -7.81
C ASN A 72 -18.31 6.30 -7.55
N VAL A 73 -18.49 7.47 -8.15
CA VAL A 73 -17.85 8.74 -7.77
C VAL A 73 -18.93 9.82 -7.71
N ARG A 74 -19.00 10.56 -6.61
CA ARG A 74 -20.01 11.60 -6.41
C ARG A 74 -19.50 12.78 -5.60
N THR A 75 -20.13 13.91 -5.82
CA THR A 75 -19.88 15.16 -5.09
C THR A 75 -20.88 15.29 -3.93
N LYS A 76 -20.41 15.68 -2.73
CA LYS A 76 -21.24 15.88 -1.53
C LYS A 76 -21.48 17.38 -1.29
N ARG A 77 -22.68 17.85 -1.63
CA ARG A 77 -23.13 19.25 -1.48
C ARG A 77 -23.60 19.67 -0.09
N GLY A 78 -23.71 18.73 0.86
CA GLY A 78 -24.24 18.99 2.22
C GLY A 78 -23.19 19.03 3.32
N VAL A 79 -21.90 19.05 2.96
CA VAL A 79 -20.82 19.24 3.93
C VAL A 79 -20.43 20.69 3.87
N GLU A 80 -20.74 21.46 4.91
CA GLU A 80 -20.32 22.85 5.04
C GLU A 80 -18.83 22.87 5.42
N ILE A 81 -18.00 22.79 4.39
CA ILE A 81 -16.58 23.12 4.44
C ILE A 81 -16.56 24.53 3.89
N ALA A 82 -16.11 25.53 4.64
CA ALA A 82 -16.11 26.95 4.24
C ALA A 82 -15.13 27.21 3.05
N SER A 83 -15.38 26.57 1.92
CA SER A 83 -14.62 26.55 0.69
C SER A 83 -15.59 26.51 -0.50
N ASP A 84 -15.15 27.09 -1.60
CA ASP A 84 -15.74 27.02 -2.94
C ASP A 84 -15.62 25.64 -3.61
N HIS A 85 -14.86 24.70 -3.00
CA HIS A 85 -14.77 23.31 -3.42
C HIS A 85 -15.79 22.42 -2.72
N GLN A 86 -16.41 21.53 -3.50
CA GLN A 86 -17.30 20.48 -3.03
C GLN A 86 -16.52 19.17 -2.86
N LEU A 87 -16.78 18.47 -1.75
CA LEU A 87 -16.10 17.20 -1.46
C LEU A 87 -16.45 16.12 -2.50
N VAL A 88 -15.44 15.54 -3.14
CA VAL A 88 -15.59 14.39 -4.05
C VAL A 88 -15.30 13.09 -3.31
N VAL A 89 -16.20 12.10 -3.45
CA VAL A 89 -16.12 10.80 -2.77
C VAL A 89 -16.26 9.67 -3.77
N ALA A 90 -15.34 8.70 -3.70
CA ALA A 90 -15.42 7.46 -4.48
C ALA A 90 -15.75 6.25 -3.59
N ASN A 91 -16.59 5.35 -4.12
CA ASN A 91 -16.81 4.02 -3.57
C ASN A 91 -15.97 3.01 -4.36
N LEU A 92 -15.09 2.29 -3.67
CA LEU A 92 -14.17 1.33 -4.30
C LEU A 92 -14.40 -0.09 -3.77
N LYS A 93 -14.46 -1.05 -4.69
CA LYS A 93 -14.46 -2.49 -4.43
C LYS A 93 -13.09 -3.07 -4.72
N LEU A 94 -12.33 -3.34 -3.67
CA LEU A 94 -10.98 -3.92 -3.78
C LEU A 94 -11.03 -5.43 -3.59
N LYS A 95 -10.55 -6.18 -4.58
CA LYS A 95 -10.21 -7.60 -4.43
C LYS A 95 -8.72 -7.71 -4.19
N LEU A 96 -8.31 -7.70 -2.93
CA LEU A 96 -6.91 -7.90 -2.56
C LEU A 96 -6.57 -9.38 -2.73
N ASN A 97 -5.66 -9.69 -3.65
CA ASN A 97 -5.06 -11.01 -3.68
C ASN A 97 -4.04 -11.09 -2.55
N LYS A 98 -4.11 -12.14 -1.72
CA LYS A 98 -3.00 -12.43 -0.81
C LYS A 98 -1.85 -12.87 -1.70
N ASN A 99 -0.84 -12.01 -1.84
CA ASN A 99 0.46 -12.41 -2.34
C ASN A 99 1.07 -13.33 -1.28
N TRP A 100 0.66 -14.59 -1.28
CA TRP A 100 1.43 -15.64 -0.67
C TRP A 100 2.73 -15.67 -1.46
N THR A 101 3.81 -15.12 -0.90
CA THR A 101 5.15 -15.45 -1.37
C THR A 101 5.23 -16.97 -1.32
N SER A 102 5.23 -17.58 -2.50
CA SER A 102 5.21 -19.03 -2.70
C SER A 102 6.10 -19.73 -1.68
N GLY A 103 5.49 -20.47 -0.74
CA GLY A 103 6.19 -21.43 0.10
C GLY A 103 7.46 -20.93 0.80
N GLN A 104 7.55 -19.67 1.21
CA GLN A 104 8.63 -19.26 2.11
C GLN A 104 8.31 -19.88 3.48
N THR A 105 8.85 -21.09 3.69
CA THR A 105 8.85 -21.93 4.89
C THR A 105 7.93 -21.37 5.97
N ALA A 106 6.68 -21.85 6.04
CA ALA A 106 5.64 -21.41 6.98
C ALA A 106 6.29 -20.77 8.22
N LEU A 107 6.28 -19.43 8.32
CA LEU A 107 7.16 -18.64 9.20
C LEU A 107 7.43 -19.39 10.50
N GLN A 108 8.56 -20.10 10.56
CA GLN A 108 8.83 -20.96 11.69
C GLN A 108 9.16 -20.04 12.86
N ARG A 109 8.16 -19.83 13.71
CA ARG A 109 8.25 -18.90 14.83
C ARG A 109 9.38 -19.34 15.76
N PHE A 110 10.20 -18.39 16.18
CA PHE A 110 11.17 -18.62 17.24
C PHE A 110 10.45 -18.86 18.57
N ASN A 111 11.06 -19.64 19.45
CA ASN A 111 10.47 -19.93 20.76
C ASN A 111 10.73 -18.77 21.74
N ALA A 112 9.91 -17.72 21.62
CA ALA A 112 9.99 -16.54 22.48
C ALA A 112 9.76 -16.84 23.98
N ALA A 113 9.22 -18.02 24.33
CA ALA A 113 9.03 -18.40 25.73
C ALA A 113 10.37 -18.53 26.47
N PHE A 114 11.47 -18.84 25.78
CA PHE A 114 12.80 -18.91 26.39
C PHE A 114 13.27 -17.56 26.95
N LEU A 115 12.78 -16.43 26.42
CA LEU A 115 13.10 -15.10 26.95
C LEU A 115 12.49 -14.82 28.33
N ARG A 116 11.57 -15.67 28.83
CA ARG A 116 11.08 -15.58 30.21
C ARG A 116 12.14 -16.00 31.23
N GLY A 117 13.10 -16.84 30.83
CA GLY A 117 14.21 -17.24 31.68
C GLY A 117 15.30 -16.19 31.71
N THR A 118 15.71 -15.75 32.90
CA THR A 118 16.76 -14.73 33.10
C THR A 118 18.08 -15.10 32.43
N ASN A 119 18.50 -16.37 32.52
CA ASN A 119 19.75 -16.84 31.91
C ASN A 119 19.70 -16.74 30.37
N LYS A 120 18.63 -17.24 29.75
CA LYS A 120 18.45 -17.22 28.29
C LYS A 120 18.27 -15.80 27.76
N LEU A 121 17.60 -14.93 28.50
CA LEU A 121 17.49 -13.52 28.17
C LEU A 121 18.86 -12.82 28.18
N ASN A 122 19.70 -13.12 29.17
CA ASN A 122 21.05 -12.54 29.27
C ASN A 122 21.96 -13.07 28.15
N GLU A 123 21.91 -14.37 27.85
CA GLU A 123 22.59 -14.97 26.70
C GLU A 123 22.18 -14.27 25.40
N PHE A 124 20.87 -14.09 25.18
CA PHE A 124 20.34 -13.38 24.01
C PHE A 124 20.89 -11.95 23.91
N LYS A 125 20.87 -11.18 25.01
CA LYS A 125 21.39 -9.81 25.03
C LYS A 125 22.88 -9.75 24.69
N ILE A 126 23.69 -10.65 25.26
CA ILE A 126 25.13 -10.69 25.03
C ILE A 126 25.42 -11.02 23.56
N THR A 127 24.83 -12.09 23.03
CA THR A 127 25.02 -12.51 21.64
C THR A 127 24.54 -11.43 20.66
N LEU A 128 23.39 -10.82 20.94
CA LEU A 128 22.84 -9.75 20.12
C LEU A 128 23.78 -8.55 20.07
N ASN A 129 24.23 -8.07 21.23
CA ASN A 129 25.12 -6.91 21.31
C ASN A 129 26.46 -7.16 20.62
N SER A 130 27.04 -8.36 20.79
CA SER A 130 28.29 -8.72 20.12
C SER A 130 28.16 -8.71 18.60
N LYS A 131 27.08 -9.29 18.06
CA LYS A 131 26.84 -9.30 16.60
C LYS A 131 26.50 -7.91 16.05
N PHE A 132 25.76 -7.10 16.79
CA PHE A 132 25.50 -5.71 16.39
C PHE A 132 26.76 -4.85 16.38
N GLN A 133 27.69 -5.06 17.32
CA GLN A 133 28.98 -4.40 17.29
C GLN A 133 29.78 -4.77 16.04
N ALA A 134 29.80 -6.06 15.67
CA ALA A 134 30.43 -6.51 14.43
C ALA A 134 29.79 -5.88 13.18
N LEU A 135 28.46 -5.85 13.11
CA LEU A 135 27.73 -5.19 12.02
C LEU A 135 28.07 -3.70 11.94
N HIS A 136 28.03 -2.99 13.07
CA HIS A 136 28.33 -1.56 13.11
C HIS A 136 29.77 -1.23 12.68
N ASN A 137 30.74 -2.09 12.98
CA ASN A 137 32.12 -1.91 12.49
C ASN A 137 32.19 -2.08 10.96
N LEU A 138 31.51 -3.09 10.41
CA LEU A 138 31.43 -3.30 8.97
C LEU A 138 30.76 -2.12 8.25
N LEU A 139 29.69 -1.57 8.81
CA LEU A 139 28.99 -0.40 8.27
C LEU A 139 29.80 0.90 8.35
N LYS A 140 30.84 0.97 9.19
CA LYS A 140 31.76 2.11 9.23
C LYS A 140 32.85 2.03 8.17
N GLU A 141 33.18 0.82 7.72
CA GLU A 141 34.26 0.54 6.77
C GLU A 141 33.75 0.55 5.32
N GLU A 142 32.48 0.21 5.08
CA GLU A 142 31.85 0.17 3.76
C GLU A 142 30.75 1.23 3.60
N GLU A 143 30.77 1.96 2.47
CA GLU A 143 29.66 2.83 2.06
C GLU A 143 28.53 1.96 1.48
N THR A 144 27.56 1.63 2.34
CA THR A 144 26.44 0.72 2.02
C THR A 144 25.13 1.47 1.82
N THR A 145 24.25 0.91 1.00
CA THR A 145 22.90 1.46 0.77
C THR A 145 21.99 1.26 1.98
N ILE A 146 20.90 2.03 2.06
CA ILE A 146 19.89 1.89 3.14
C ILE A 146 19.27 0.48 3.14
N GLU A 147 19.07 -0.09 1.95
CA GLU A 147 18.54 -1.44 1.77
C GLU A 147 19.48 -2.52 2.30
N GLU A 148 20.79 -2.39 2.06
CA GLU A 148 21.81 -3.30 2.59
C GLU A 148 21.95 -3.19 4.10
N ASN A 149 21.89 -1.97 4.64
CA ASN A 149 21.85 -1.71 6.08
C ASN A 149 20.66 -2.42 6.75
N TRP A 150 19.47 -2.26 6.18
CA TRP A 150 18.28 -2.92 6.67
C TRP A 150 18.39 -4.45 6.61
N LYS A 151 18.98 -4.99 5.54
CA LYS A 151 19.24 -6.42 5.39
C LYS A 151 20.17 -6.94 6.50
N GLY A 152 21.28 -6.25 6.77
CA GLY A 152 22.22 -6.62 7.83
C GLY A 152 21.58 -6.65 9.21
N ILE A 153 20.78 -5.63 9.56
CA ILE A 153 20.03 -5.59 10.83
C ILE A 153 19.10 -6.80 10.96
N LYS A 154 18.35 -7.10 9.89
CA LYS A 154 17.44 -8.23 9.86
C LYS A 154 18.17 -9.57 10.03
N GLU A 155 19.33 -9.72 9.41
CA GLU A 155 20.16 -10.93 9.51
C GLU A 155 20.75 -11.14 10.91
N VAL A 156 21.24 -10.07 11.55
CA VAL A 156 21.73 -10.14 12.95
C VAL A 156 20.62 -10.56 13.90
N LEU A 157 19.44 -9.96 13.80
CA LEU A 157 18.30 -10.31 14.64
C LEU A 157 17.85 -11.76 14.40
N THR A 158 17.72 -12.16 13.14
CA THR A 158 17.22 -13.49 12.76
C THR A 158 18.21 -14.59 13.18
N SER A 159 19.51 -14.37 12.95
CA SER A 159 20.56 -15.33 13.33
C SER A 159 20.67 -15.47 14.85
N THR A 160 20.58 -14.36 15.60
CA THR A 160 20.58 -14.40 17.07
C THR A 160 19.37 -15.15 17.62
N CYS A 161 18.18 -14.92 17.06
CA CYS A 161 16.98 -15.68 17.44
C CYS A 161 17.14 -17.16 17.14
N GLN A 162 17.71 -17.52 15.98
CA GLN A 162 17.94 -18.90 15.60
C GLN A 162 18.92 -19.62 16.54
N GLU A 163 19.99 -18.94 16.92
CA GLU A 163 21.04 -19.48 17.78
C GLU A 163 20.59 -19.66 19.23
N VAL A 164 19.95 -18.65 19.81
CA VAL A 164 19.65 -18.63 21.25
C VAL A 164 18.27 -19.20 21.57
N LEU A 165 17.25 -18.87 20.74
CA LEU A 165 15.86 -19.25 21.00
C LEU A 165 15.45 -20.52 20.25
N GLY A 166 16.07 -20.78 19.10
CA GLY A 166 15.66 -21.85 18.20
C GLY A 166 14.23 -21.68 17.70
N ARG A 167 13.79 -22.62 16.86
CA ARG A 167 12.44 -22.61 16.27
C ARG A 167 11.49 -23.47 17.10
N ASN A 168 10.20 -23.09 17.09
CA ASN A 168 9.17 -23.91 17.72
C ASN A 168 9.12 -25.29 17.07
N LYS A 169 9.27 -26.33 17.89
CA LYS A 169 9.05 -27.71 17.47
C LYS A 169 7.55 -27.97 17.46
N HIS A 170 7.02 -28.39 16.32
CA HIS A 170 5.68 -28.96 16.26
C HIS A 170 5.77 -30.39 16.78
N TYR A 171 5.24 -30.62 17.99
CA TYR A 171 5.03 -31.97 18.48
C TYR A 171 3.77 -32.50 17.80
N HIS A 172 3.92 -33.48 16.92
CA HIS A 172 2.80 -34.36 16.60
C HIS A 172 2.50 -35.18 17.86
N LYS A 173 1.28 -35.06 18.39
CA LYS A 173 0.81 -36.04 19.38
C LYS A 173 0.78 -37.39 18.68
N GLU A 174 1.45 -38.38 19.26
CA GLU A 174 1.25 -39.77 18.84
C GLU A 174 -0.22 -40.13 19.08
N TRP A 175 -0.84 -40.74 18.07
CA TRP A 175 -2.28 -40.98 18.02
C TRP A 175 -2.73 -42.16 18.90
N ILE A 176 -1.79 -42.88 19.52
CA ILE A 176 -2.05 -43.97 20.46
C ILE A 176 -1.12 -43.80 21.67
N THR A 177 -1.69 -43.68 22.86
CA THR A 177 -1.03 -44.03 24.12
C THR A 177 -1.25 -45.52 24.38
N ALA A 178 -0.18 -46.28 24.62
CA ALA A 178 -0.32 -47.65 25.09
C ALA A 178 -0.83 -47.61 26.54
N ASP A 179 -1.99 -48.22 26.78
CA ASP A 179 -2.46 -48.58 28.12
C ASP A 179 -1.58 -49.69 28.73
#